data_AF-A0AAU9SFF1-F1
#
_entry.id   AF-A0AAU9SFF1-F1
#
_cell.length_a   1.000
_cell.length_b   1.000
_cell.length_c   1.000
_cell.angle_alpha   90.00
_cell.angle_beta   90.00
_cell.angle_gamma   90.00
#
_symmetry.space_group_name_H-M   'P 1'
#
loop_
_entity.id
_entity.type
_entity.pdbx_description
1 polymer ?
#
loop_
_entity_poly.entity_id
_entity_poly.type
_entity_poly.pdbx_seq_one_letter_code
_entity_poly.pdbx_strand_id
1 'polypeptide(L)'
;MSLLNQLFNRGLLGAKCKTCLNLAISRIKLLQNRRDVQLKLMRKEIAQFLNAGQEAIARIRVEHVIREENIWAAYEILEMFCEFILARVPILESQR
;
A
#
# COMPACT_ATOMS: atom_id res chain seq x y z
N MET A 1 -40.22 11.45 -5.37
CA MET A 1 -38.81 11.85 -5.54
C MET A 1 -38.01 10.62 -5.90
N SER A 2 -37.71 10.45 -7.18
CA SER A 2 -37.55 9.15 -7.87
C SER A 2 -36.19 8.47 -7.70
N LEU A 3 -36.17 7.13 -7.87
CA LEU A 3 -34.97 6.27 -8.02
C LEU A 3 -33.93 6.82 -9.02
N LEU A 4 -34.34 7.67 -9.96
CA LEU A 4 -33.44 8.35 -10.88
C LEU A 4 -32.42 9.25 -10.16
N ASN A 5 -32.76 9.86 -9.02
CA ASN A 5 -31.78 10.64 -8.23
C ASN A 5 -30.75 9.74 -7.52
N GLN A 6 -31.07 8.47 -7.24
CA GLN A 6 -30.10 7.49 -6.74
C GLN A 6 -29.18 6.96 -7.86
N LEU A 7 -29.64 6.98 -9.11
CA LEU A 7 -28.84 6.63 -10.31
C LEU A 7 -27.95 7.79 -10.77
N PHE A 8 -28.43 9.04 -10.70
CA PHE A 8 -27.66 10.25 -11.00
C PHE A 8 -27.00 10.87 -9.77
N ASN A 9 -26.53 10.03 -8.84
CA ASN A 9 -26.05 10.44 -7.53
C ASN A 9 -24.68 11.13 -7.61
N ARG A 10 -24.70 12.41 -8.01
CA ARG A 10 -23.55 13.26 -8.31
C ARG A 10 -22.71 13.59 -7.07
N GLY A 11 -23.31 13.65 -5.88
CA GLY A 11 -22.62 13.82 -4.59
C GLY A 11 -22.09 12.52 -3.96
N LEU A 12 -22.51 11.37 -4.49
CA LEU A 12 -22.06 10.06 -3.99
C LEU A 12 -20.63 9.73 -4.41
N LEU A 13 -20.13 10.33 -5.49
CA LEU A 13 -18.81 10.03 -6.04
C LEU A 13 -17.67 10.51 -5.14
N GLY A 14 -17.73 11.73 -4.62
CA GLY A 14 -16.67 12.21 -3.71
C GLY A 14 -16.75 11.57 -2.33
N ALA A 15 -17.96 11.35 -1.78
CA ALA A 15 -18.14 10.56 -0.55
C ALA A 15 -17.64 9.11 -0.69
N LYS A 16 -17.94 8.43 -1.81
CA LYS A 16 -17.41 7.09 -2.12
C LYS A 16 -15.90 7.13 -2.31
N CYS A 17 -15.38 8.08 -3.08
CA CYS A 17 -13.94 8.25 -3.33
C CYS A 17 -13.18 8.44 -2.01
N LYS A 18 -13.64 9.36 -1.16
CA LYS A 18 -13.10 9.59 0.20
C LYS A 18 -13.09 8.30 1.02
N THR A 19 -14.18 7.54 1.01
CA THR A 19 -14.28 6.27 1.76
C THR A 19 -13.29 5.24 1.22
N CYS A 20 -13.25 5.03 -0.10
CA CYS A 20 -12.33 4.09 -0.75
C CYS A 20 -10.86 4.46 -0.51
N LEU A 21 -10.51 5.74 -0.58
CA LEU A 21 -9.15 6.21 -0.31
C LEU A 21 -8.73 5.96 1.13
N ASN A 22 -9.59 6.26 2.11
CA ASN A 22 -9.29 5.97 3.52
C ASN A 22 -9.10 4.46 3.78
N LEU A 23 -9.92 3.62 3.14
CA LEU A 23 -9.77 2.16 3.22
C LEU A 23 -8.48 1.69 2.56
N ALA A 24 -8.12 2.25 1.41
CA ALA A 24 -6.87 1.93 0.70
C ALA A 24 -5.65 2.31 1.54
N ILE A 25 -5.59 3.52 2.10
CA ILE A 25 -4.52 3.98 2.99
C ILE A 25 -4.39 3.03 4.20
N SER A 26 -5.50 2.72 4.87
CA SER A 26 -5.51 1.81 6.02
C SER A 26 -5.01 0.41 5.64
N ARG A 27 -5.39 -0.09 4.46
CA ARG A 27 -4.95 -1.39 3.95
C ARG A 27 -3.46 -1.39 3.61
N ILE A 28 -2.95 -0.32 3.02
CA ILE A 28 -1.53 -0.17 2.68
C ILE A 28 -0.69 -0.19 3.96
N LYS A 29 -1.05 0.60 4.98
CA LYS A 29 -0.37 0.61 6.30
C LYS A 29 -0.29 -0.77 6.93
N LEU A 30 -1.39 -1.54 6.89
CA LEU A 30 -1.39 -2.92 7.39
C LEU A 30 -0.44 -3.84 6.61
N LEU A 31 -0.35 -3.67 5.29
CA LEU A 31 0.54 -4.47 4.44
C LEU A 31 2.01 -4.11 4.64
N GLN A 32 2.34 -2.83 4.78
CA GLN A 32 3.68 -2.35 5.14
C GLN A 32 4.12 -2.91 6.50
N ASN A 33 3.28 -2.78 7.54
CA ASN A 33 3.59 -3.32 8.87
C ASN A 33 3.87 -4.83 8.86
N ARG A 34 3.05 -5.59 8.10
CA ARG A 34 3.27 -7.04 7.94
C ARG A 34 4.61 -7.32 7.26
N ARG A 35 4.94 -6.58 6.19
CA ARG A 35 6.21 -6.74 5.46
C ARG A 35 7.41 -6.35 6.33
N ASP A 36 7.34 -5.32 7.15
CA ASP A 36 8.43 -4.91 8.04
C ASP A 36 8.83 -6.01 9.03
N VAL A 37 7.83 -6.65 9.64
CA VAL A 37 8.06 -7.78 10.54
C VAL A 37 8.70 -8.94 9.78
N GLN A 38 8.20 -9.22 8.57
CA GLN A 38 8.73 -10.30 7.73
C GLN A 38 10.18 -10.02 7.29
N LEU A 39 10.50 -8.81 6.85
CA LEU A 39 11.85 -8.39 6.45
C LEU A 39 12.86 -8.57 7.58
N LYS A 40 12.50 -8.23 8.81
CA LYS A 40 13.35 -8.44 9.99
C LYS A 40 13.67 -9.93 10.20
N LEU A 41 12.70 -10.82 9.97
CA LEU A 41 12.92 -12.27 10.05
C LEU A 41 13.80 -12.76 8.89
N MET A 42 13.52 -12.33 7.66
CA MET A 42 14.33 -12.72 6.48
C MET A 42 15.80 -12.32 6.62
N ARG A 43 16.08 -11.13 7.17
CA ARG A 43 17.45 -10.67 7.42
C ARG A 43 18.18 -11.53 8.46
N LYS A 44 17.47 -12.02 9.48
CA LYS A 44 18.01 -12.99 10.45
C LYS A 44 18.29 -14.35 9.81
N GLU A 45 17.41 -14.84 8.95
CA GLU A 45 17.62 -16.08 8.19
C GLU A 45 18.85 -15.98 7.29
N ILE A 46 19.07 -14.84 6.61
CA ILE A 46 20.28 -14.62 5.80
C ILE A 46 21.54 -14.75 6.66
N ALA A 47 21.55 -14.14 7.85
CA ALA A 47 22.69 -14.26 8.77
C ALA A 47 22.93 -15.73 9.20
N GLN A 48 21.88 -16.51 9.42
CA GLN A 48 21.99 -17.93 9.74
C GLN A 48 22.60 -18.74 8.58
N PHE A 49 22.18 -18.48 7.34
CA PHE A 49 22.76 -19.16 6.16
C PHE A 49 24.23 -18.81 5.96
N LEU A 50 24.63 -17.55 6.19
CA LEU A 50 26.02 -17.13 6.11
C LEU A 50 26.88 -17.82 7.19
N ASN A 51 26.39 -17.90 8.43
CA ASN A 51 27.09 -18.60 9.51
C ASN A 51 27.24 -20.11 9.24
N ALA A 52 26.31 -20.71 8.50
CA ALA A 52 26.37 -22.10 8.08
C ALA A 52 27.24 -22.33 6.82
N GLY A 53 27.85 -21.29 6.25
CA GLY A 53 28.64 -21.36 5.02
C GLY A 53 27.79 -21.56 3.74
N GLN A 54 26.46 -21.41 3.82
CA GLN A 54 25.53 -21.62 2.71
C GLN A 54 25.33 -20.35 1.88
N GLU A 55 26.41 -19.83 1.29
CA GLU A 55 26.39 -18.54 0.58
C GLU A 55 25.45 -18.51 -0.63
N ALA A 56 25.35 -19.60 -1.38
CA ALA A 56 24.46 -19.67 -2.54
C ALA A 56 22.98 -19.46 -2.15
N ILE A 57 22.56 -20.06 -1.04
CA ILE A 57 21.20 -19.90 -0.49
C ILE A 57 21.01 -18.49 0.05
N ALA A 58 22.00 -17.96 0.78
CA ALA A 58 21.97 -16.60 1.30
C ALA A 58 21.79 -15.56 0.17
N ARG A 59 22.48 -15.75 -0.97
CA ARG A 59 22.36 -14.88 -2.15
C ARG A 59 20.95 -14.86 -2.74
N ILE A 60 20.33 -16.04 -2.92
CA ILE A 60 18.94 -16.14 -3.40
C ILE A 60 17.99 -15.47 -2.40
N ARG A 61 18.23 -15.63 -1.10
CA ARG A 61 17.39 -15.04 -0.04
C ARG A 61 17.51 -13.51 -0.01
N VAL A 62 18.69 -12.95 -0.27
CA VAL A 62 18.91 -11.51 -0.41
C VAL A 62 18.12 -10.92 -1.56
N GLU A 63 18.07 -11.58 -2.73
CA GLU A 63 17.23 -11.09 -3.84
C GLU A 63 15.75 -11.04 -3.47
N HIS A 64 15.27 -12.01 -2.69
CA HIS A 64 13.90 -11.98 -2.18
C HIS A 64 13.69 -10.78 -1.24
N VAL A 65 14.63 -10.49 -0.34
CA VAL A 65 14.58 -9.30 0.52
C VAL A 65 14.50 -8.02 -0.30
N ILE A 66 15.33 -7.87 -1.33
CA ILE A 66 15.31 -6.69 -2.22
C ILE A 66 13.95 -6.53 -2.91
N ARG A 67 13.35 -7.63 -3.40
CA ARG A 67 12.01 -7.58 -4.02
C ARG A 67 10.95 -7.12 -3.02
N GLU A 68 11.02 -7.59 -1.78
CA GLU A 68 10.08 -7.22 -0.72
C GLU A 68 10.23 -5.74 -0.32
N GLU A 69 11.47 -5.22 -0.26
CA GLU A 69 11.75 -3.80 -0.02
C GLU A 69 11.25 -2.90 -1.16
N ASN A 70 11.44 -3.31 -2.41
CA ASN A 70 10.91 -2.57 -3.56
C ASN A 70 9.38 -2.49 -3.54
N ILE A 71 8.69 -3.55 -3.14
CA ILE A 71 7.23 -3.53 -3.00
C ILE A 71 6.80 -2.62 -1.84
N TRP A 72 7.55 -2.63 -0.75
CA TRP A 72 7.28 -1.73 0.38
C TRP A 72 7.42 -0.26 -0.03
N ALA A 73 8.48 0.10 -0.76
CA ALA A 73 8.65 1.44 -1.32
C ALA A 73 7.54 1.82 -2.31
N ALA A 74 7.08 0.87 -3.14
CA ALA A 74 5.94 1.10 -4.02
C ALA A 74 4.65 1.41 -3.23
N TYR A 75 4.46 0.76 -2.07
CA TYR A 75 3.33 1.06 -1.19
C TYR A 75 3.40 2.47 -0.61
N GLU A 76 4.57 2.96 -0.20
CA GLU A 76 4.73 4.34 0.27
C GLU A 76 4.31 5.36 -0.80
N ILE A 77 4.74 5.13 -2.05
CA ILE A 77 4.38 5.99 -3.18
C ILE A 77 2.85 5.98 -3.40
N LEU A 78 2.24 4.79 -3.37
CA LEU A 78 0.79 4.66 -3.54
C LEU A 78 0.01 5.32 -2.41
N GLU A 79 0.46 5.16 -1.17
CA GLU A 79 -0.14 5.79 0.00
C GLU A 79 -0.11 7.31 -0.11
N MET A 80 1.06 7.87 -0.44
CA MET A 80 1.23 9.31 -0.68
C MET A 80 0.25 9.82 -1.75
N PHE A 81 0.09 9.10 -2.86
CA PHE A 81 -0.88 9.48 -3.89
C PHE A 81 -2.33 9.37 -3.39
N CYS A 82 -2.67 8.35 -2.61
CA CYS A 82 -4.00 8.25 -2.01
C CYS A 82 -4.29 9.43 -1.07
N GLU A 83 -3.34 9.81 -0.22
CA GLU A 83 -3.46 10.96 0.67
C GLU A 83 -3.56 12.29 -0.09
N PHE A 84 -2.77 12.45 -1.16
CA PHE A 84 -2.84 13.61 -2.03
C PHE A 84 -4.22 13.75 -2.69
N ILE A 85 -4.75 12.68 -3.29
CA ILE A 85 -6.08 12.71 -3.91
C ILE A 85 -7.15 12.97 -2.86
N LEU A 86 -7.04 12.33 -1.69
CA LEU A 86 -7.98 12.51 -0.58
C LEU A 86 -8.10 13.98 -0.16
N ALA A 87 -6.96 14.68 -0.05
CA ALA A 87 -6.91 16.11 0.26
C ALA A 87 -7.55 16.98 -0.85
N ARG A 88 -7.59 16.50 -2.10
CA ARG A 88 -8.12 17.20 -3.26
C ARG A 88 -9.57 16.83 -3.60
N VAL A 89 -10.19 15.88 -2.91
CA VAL A 89 -11.61 15.50 -3.11
C VAL A 89 -12.55 16.72 -3.12
N PRO A 90 -12.46 17.70 -2.19
CA PRO A 90 -13.35 18.86 -2.21
C PRO A 90 -13.23 19.70 -3.50
N ILE A 91 -12.01 19.82 -4.03
CA ILE A 91 -11.75 20.54 -5.28
C ILE A 91 -12.35 19.77 -6.46
N LEU A 92 -12.17 18.45 -6.50
CA LEU A 92 -12.74 17.56 -7.52
C LEU A 92 -14.27 17.56 -7.51
N GLU A 93 -14.88 17.74 -6.33
CA GLU A 93 -16.34 17.91 -6.21
C GLU A 93 -16.79 19.29 -6.72
N SER A 94 -15.98 20.34 -6.54
CA SER A 94 -16.30 21.72 -6.94
C SER A 94 -16.03 22.06 -8.41
N GLN A 95 -15.06 21.40 -9.06
CA GLN A 95 -14.60 21.66 -10.44
C GLN A 95 -15.50 20.99 -11.50
N ARG A 96 -16.80 20.86 -11.22
CA ARG A 96 -17.78 20.23 -12.11
C ARG A 96 -18.63 21.24 -12.87
#